data_AF-A0A9J5XQG7-F1
#
_entry.id   AF-A0A9J5XQG7-F1
#
_cell.length_a   1.000
_cell.length_b   1.000
_cell.length_c   1.000
_cell.angle_alpha   90.00
_cell.angle_beta   90.00
_cell.angle_gamma   90.00
#
_symmetry.space_group_name_H-M   'P 1'
#
loop_
_entity.id
_entity.type
_entity.pdbx_description
1 polymer ?
#
loop_
_entity_poly.entity_id
_entity_poly.type
_entity_poly.pdbx_seq_one_letter_code
_entity_poly.pdbx_strand_id
1 'polypeptide(L)'
;MNSHFIVCARCGRINDICNSCLNFAFVSFVQMTRIDDAVKTILRVKFQMGLFENPLADYSLTKYFGNLRTRTVDPETKVVYKENPDSEFVKSNNFSYAIVVVGETPYAECSGDSLNLTIPAPGPDIMATICALVKCVVVLVTGRSVVIQPYLAQIDALVAAWLLGPEGQGVADVMVIMVLLEN
;
A
#
# COMPACT_ATOMS: atom_id res chain seq x y z
N MET A 1 -38.31 11.69 35.93
CA MET A 1 -38.42 10.25 35.61
C MET A 1 -37.26 9.91 34.70
N ASN A 2 -36.19 9.34 35.26
CA ASN A 2 -34.94 9.11 34.54
C ASN A 2 -35.06 7.81 33.74
N SER A 3 -35.44 7.92 32.48
CA SER A 3 -35.41 6.82 31.53
C SER A 3 -33.97 6.65 31.03
N HIS A 4 -33.19 5.80 31.70
CA HIS A 4 -31.92 5.30 31.17
C HIS A 4 -32.22 4.26 30.07
N PHE A 5 -32.15 4.69 28.81
CA PHE A 5 -32.13 3.77 27.66
C PHE A 5 -30.67 3.39 27.39
N ILE A 6 -30.28 2.15 27.74
CA ILE A 6 -29.02 1.56 27.30
C ILE A 6 -29.35 0.59 26.17
N VAL A 7 -29.15 1.04 24.93
CA VAL A 7 -29.24 0.17 23.75
C VAL A 7 -27.88 -0.49 23.56
N CYS A 8 -27.75 -1.74 23.98
CA CYS A 8 -26.58 -2.56 23.67
C CYS A 8 -26.82 -3.23 22.31
N ALA A 9 -26.19 -2.71 21.25
CA ALA A 9 -26.27 -3.30 19.92
C ALA A 9 -25.42 -4.58 19.87
N ARG A 10 -26.06 -5.70 19.52
CA ARG A 10 -25.44 -7.03 19.50
C ARG A 10 -24.53 -7.16 18.27
N CYS A 11 -23.21 -7.15 18.47
CA CYS A 11 -22.24 -7.41 17.39
C CYS A 11 -20.99 -8.12 17.94
N GLY A 12 -20.82 -9.43 17.67
CA GLY A 12 -19.59 -10.19 17.95
C GLY A 12 -19.03 -10.15 19.40
N ARG A 13 -17.70 -10.33 19.55
CA ARG A 13 -16.91 -10.25 20.83
C ARG A 13 -17.03 -8.91 21.55
N ILE A 14 -17.67 -7.92 20.94
CA ILE A 14 -18.00 -6.63 21.56
C ILE A 14 -19.01 -6.78 22.69
N ASN A 15 -19.87 -7.82 22.66
CA ASN A 15 -20.78 -8.10 23.78
C ASN A 15 -20.00 -8.39 25.07
N ASP A 16 -18.85 -9.06 25.00
CA ASP A 16 -18.02 -9.36 26.18
C ASP A 16 -17.37 -8.10 26.74
N ILE A 17 -16.95 -7.18 25.86
CA ILE A 17 -16.44 -5.86 26.25
C ILE A 17 -17.55 -5.00 26.85
N CYS A 18 -18.72 -4.94 26.22
CA CYS A 18 -19.88 -4.22 26.74
C CYS A 18 -20.32 -4.76 28.10
N ASN A 19 -20.40 -6.08 28.25
CA ASN A 19 -20.75 -6.73 29.52
C ASN A 19 -19.67 -6.50 30.58
N SER A 20 -18.39 -6.53 30.21
CA SER A 20 -17.28 -6.19 31.09
C SER A 20 -17.35 -4.72 31.53
N CYS A 21 -17.52 -3.77 30.61
CA CYS A 21 -17.70 -2.35 30.93
C CYS A 21 -18.94 -2.09 31.78
N LEU A 22 -20.06 -2.76 31.52
CA LEU A 22 -21.28 -2.67 32.33
C LEU A 22 -21.03 -3.20 33.74
N ASN A 23 -20.36 -4.35 33.88
CA ASN A 23 -19.97 -4.90 35.18
C ASN A 23 -18.96 -4.02 35.91
N PHE A 24 -17.95 -3.45 35.23
CA PHE A 24 -16.97 -2.52 35.81
C PHE A 24 -17.57 -1.16 36.18
N ALA A 25 -18.57 -0.68 35.42
CA ALA A 25 -19.35 0.50 35.79
C ALA A 25 -20.25 0.22 37.01
N PHE A 26 -20.73 -1.03 37.17
CA PHE A 26 -21.47 -1.48 38.34
C PHE A 26 -20.56 -1.71 39.57
N VAL A 27 -19.31 -2.09 39.36
CA VAL A 27 -18.26 -2.25 40.38
C VAL A 27 -17.37 -0.99 40.40
N SER A 28 -17.91 0.15 40.81
CA SER A 28 -17.30 1.42 41.29
C SER A 28 -15.93 1.93 40.78
N PHE A 29 -15.32 1.35 39.75
CA PHE A 29 -13.93 1.60 39.37
C PHE A 29 -13.81 2.65 38.25
N VAL A 30 -14.92 2.91 37.54
CA VAL A 30 -15.02 3.95 36.51
C VAL A 30 -16.12 4.94 36.89
N GLN A 31 -15.76 6.21 37.07
CA GLN A 31 -16.73 7.27 37.37
C GLN A 31 -17.62 7.58 36.16
N MET A 32 -18.91 7.80 36.38
CA MET A 32 -19.89 8.13 35.33
C MET A 32 -19.49 9.37 34.51
N THR A 33 -18.81 10.33 35.14
CA THR A 33 -18.26 11.52 34.47
C THR A 33 -17.30 11.19 33.32
N ARG A 34 -16.55 10.08 33.41
CA ARG A 34 -15.67 9.63 32.32
C ARG A 34 -16.46 9.02 31.16
N ILE A 35 -17.58 8.38 31.46
CA ILE A 35 -18.48 7.81 30.45
C ILE A 35 -19.19 8.94 29.71
N ASP A 36 -19.72 9.91 30.45
CA ASP A 36 -20.40 11.08 29.90
C ASP A 36 -19.47 11.91 29.01
N ASP A 37 -18.20 12.09 29.39
CA ASP A 37 -17.22 12.83 28.59
C ASP A 37 -16.85 12.08 27.28
N ALA A 38 -16.69 10.76 27.35
CA ALA A 38 -16.47 9.92 26.18
C ALA A 38 -17.66 9.98 25.20
N VAL A 39 -18.89 9.84 25.72
CA VAL A 39 -20.12 9.92 24.93
C VAL A 39 -20.30 11.32 24.34
N LYS A 40 -20.05 12.38 25.11
CA LYS A 40 -20.13 13.77 24.64
C LYS A 40 -19.16 14.04 23.49
N THR A 41 -17.95 13.51 23.56
CA THR A 41 -16.95 13.66 22.50
C THR A 41 -17.38 12.94 21.21
N ILE A 42 -17.86 11.71 21.32
CA ILE A 42 -18.36 10.94 20.17
C ILE A 42 -19.58 11.62 19.54
N LEU A 43 -20.57 12.00 20.36
CA LEU A 43 -21.78 12.65 19.88
C LEU A 43 -21.48 14.01 19.25
N ARG A 44 -20.57 14.80 19.83
CA ARG A 44 -20.14 16.08 19.24
C ARG A 44 -19.63 15.88 17.81
N VAL A 45 -18.73 14.93 17.59
CA VAL A 45 -18.19 14.65 16.26
C VAL A 45 -19.30 14.19 15.32
N LYS A 46 -20.18 13.28 15.74
CA LYS A 46 -21.33 12.82 14.93
C LYS A 46 -22.27 13.95 14.50
N PHE A 47 -22.61 14.87 15.41
CA PHE A 47 -23.44 16.03 15.09
C PHE A 47 -22.70 17.05 14.20
N GLN A 48 -21.42 17.34 14.46
CA GLN A 48 -20.63 18.25 13.63
C GLN A 48 -20.46 17.75 12.19
N MET A 49 -20.36 16.43 12.00
CA MET A 49 -20.27 15.81 10.68
C MET A 49 -21.61 15.70 9.95
N GLY A 50 -22.72 16.12 10.56
CA GLY A 50 -24.06 16.01 9.98
C GLY A 50 -24.55 14.56 9.82
N LEU A 51 -24.01 13.62 10.61
CA LEU A 51 -24.27 12.19 10.45
C LEU A 51 -25.72 11.82 10.83
N PHE A 52 -26.39 12.64 11.64
CA PHE A 52 -27.79 12.43 12.00
C PHE A 52 -28.75 12.98 10.93
N GLU A 53 -28.33 13.99 10.18
CA GLU A 53 -29.05 14.60 9.07
C GLU A 53 -28.90 13.75 7.79
N ASN A 54 -27.70 13.22 7.53
CA ASN A 54 -27.40 12.37 6.38
C ASN A 54 -26.83 11.01 6.83
N PRO A 55 -27.67 10.11 7.36
CA PRO A 55 -27.20 8.84 7.93
C PRO A 55 -26.88 7.76 6.90
N LEU A 56 -27.27 7.95 5.63
CA LEU A 56 -27.09 6.97 4.55
C LEU A 56 -26.03 7.43 3.56
N ALA A 57 -25.34 6.46 2.95
CA ALA A 57 -24.35 6.73 1.90
C ALA A 57 -25.02 7.24 0.62
N ASP A 58 -24.42 8.23 -0.01
CA ASP A 58 -24.84 8.74 -1.31
C ASP A 58 -24.20 7.89 -2.44
N TYR A 59 -25.03 7.07 -3.08
CA TYR A 59 -24.62 6.20 -4.17
C TYR A 59 -24.23 6.95 -5.45
N SER A 60 -24.59 8.23 -5.61
CA SER A 60 -24.18 9.03 -6.77
C SER A 60 -22.67 9.31 -6.81
N LEU A 61 -21.99 9.18 -5.67
CA LEU A 61 -20.54 9.37 -5.53
C LEU A 61 -19.71 8.18 -6.01
N THR A 62 -20.35 7.07 -6.38
CA THR A 62 -19.68 5.89 -6.97
C THR A 62 -18.89 6.23 -8.23
N LYS A 63 -19.29 7.29 -8.95
CA LYS A 63 -18.58 7.82 -10.12
C LYS A 63 -17.16 8.30 -9.83
N TYR A 64 -16.82 8.64 -8.58
CA TYR A 64 -15.50 9.14 -8.22
C TYR A 64 -14.49 8.02 -7.89
N PHE A 65 -14.93 6.76 -7.87
CA PHE A 65 -14.05 5.61 -7.65
C PHE A 65 -13.39 5.15 -8.96
N GLY A 66 -12.07 5.24 -9.05
CA GLY A 66 -11.26 4.49 -10.03
C GLY A 66 -11.19 5.03 -11.46
N ASN A 67 -11.51 6.29 -11.71
CA ASN A 67 -11.42 6.87 -13.06
C ASN A 67 -10.01 7.34 -13.40
N LEU A 68 -9.15 6.43 -13.85
CA LEU A 68 -7.82 6.78 -14.37
C LEU A 68 -7.55 6.03 -15.67
N ARG A 69 -7.20 6.79 -16.72
CA ARG A 69 -6.64 6.27 -17.98
C ARG A 69 -5.46 7.15 -18.35
N THR A 70 -4.28 6.58 -18.42
CA THR A 70 -3.08 7.26 -18.88
C THR A 70 -2.19 6.29 -19.67
N ARG A 71 -1.56 6.80 -20.73
CA ARG A 71 -0.47 6.17 -21.48
C ARG A 71 0.66 7.19 -21.51
N THR A 72 1.83 6.84 -20.99
CA THR A 72 3.02 7.70 -21.02
C THR A 72 4.04 7.28 -22.05
N VAL A 73 3.99 6.03 -22.51
CA VAL A 73 4.97 5.53 -23.48
C VAL A 73 4.59 6.00 -24.89
N ASP A 74 5.59 6.42 -25.65
CA ASP A 74 5.43 6.77 -27.07
C ASP A 74 4.78 5.61 -27.85
N PRO A 75 3.81 5.87 -28.75
CA PRO A 75 3.10 4.84 -29.49
C PRO A 75 4.00 3.89 -30.31
N GLU A 76 5.18 4.34 -30.73
CA GLU A 76 6.13 3.55 -31.52
C GLU A 76 6.98 2.61 -30.65
N THR A 77 7.07 2.87 -29.35
CA THR A 77 7.86 2.04 -28.43
C THR A 77 7.13 0.74 -28.11
N LYS A 78 7.70 -0.38 -28.54
CA LYS A 78 7.18 -1.72 -28.25
C LYS A 78 7.56 -2.16 -26.84
N VAL A 79 6.61 -2.05 -25.90
CA VAL A 79 6.75 -2.58 -24.55
C VAL A 79 6.38 -4.06 -24.53
N VAL A 80 7.29 -4.91 -24.03
CA VAL A 80 7.04 -6.34 -23.83
C VAL A 80 7.14 -6.64 -22.34
N TYR A 81 6.06 -7.17 -21.76
CA TYR A 81 6.01 -7.55 -20.35
C TYR A 81 6.10 -9.06 -20.19
N LYS A 82 6.94 -9.50 -19.26
CA LYS A 82 7.07 -10.90 -18.82
C LYS A 82 7.42 -10.91 -17.34
N GLU A 83 6.59 -11.56 -16.53
CA GLU A 83 6.74 -11.59 -15.06
C GLU A 83 8.03 -12.28 -14.61
N ASN A 84 8.30 -13.47 -15.15
CA ASN A 84 9.53 -14.23 -14.91
C ASN A 84 10.17 -14.55 -16.28
N PRO A 85 11.09 -13.71 -16.77
CA PRO A 85 11.73 -13.93 -18.06
C PRO A 85 12.91 -14.90 -17.95
N ASP A 86 13.05 -15.77 -18.95
CA ASP A 86 14.21 -16.67 -19.08
C ASP A 86 15.36 -15.98 -19.82
N SER A 87 16.60 -16.46 -19.59
CA SER A 87 17.78 -15.89 -20.27
C SER A 87 17.72 -16.01 -21.81
N GLU A 88 17.09 -17.06 -22.33
CA GLU A 88 16.87 -17.25 -23.77
C GLU A 88 15.88 -16.23 -24.35
N PHE A 89 14.88 -15.82 -23.57
CA PHE A 89 13.89 -14.83 -23.99
C PHE A 89 14.53 -13.45 -24.17
N VAL A 90 15.41 -13.04 -23.26
CA VAL A 90 16.12 -11.76 -23.34
C VAL A 90 17.06 -11.73 -24.54
N LYS A 91 17.81 -12.83 -24.76
CA LYS A 91 18.76 -12.93 -25.87
C LYS A 91 18.08 -12.98 -27.24
N SER A 92 16.95 -13.68 -27.36
CA SER A 92 16.25 -13.84 -28.64
C SER A 92 15.59 -12.56 -29.17
N ASN A 93 15.24 -11.63 -28.28
CA ASN A 93 14.53 -10.40 -28.66
C ASN A 93 15.43 -9.16 -28.81
N ASN A 94 16.73 -9.26 -28.48
CA ASN A 94 17.72 -8.19 -28.62
C ASN A 94 17.25 -6.84 -28.03
N PHE A 95 16.86 -6.84 -26.75
CA PHE A 95 16.41 -5.63 -26.05
C PHE A 95 17.56 -4.64 -25.81
N SER A 96 17.31 -3.33 -25.98
CA SER A 96 18.30 -2.28 -25.69
C SER A 96 18.47 -2.02 -24.19
N TYR A 97 17.36 -2.09 -23.43
CA TYR A 97 17.29 -1.85 -21.99
C TYR A 97 16.26 -2.79 -21.36
N ALA A 98 16.48 -3.17 -20.11
CA ALA A 98 15.51 -3.88 -19.29
C ALA A 98 15.15 -3.07 -18.04
N ILE A 99 13.85 -3.01 -17.74
CA ILE A 99 13.34 -2.44 -16.49
C ILE A 99 12.90 -3.61 -15.61
N VAL A 100 13.58 -3.80 -14.49
CA VAL A 100 13.33 -4.90 -13.55
C VAL A 100 12.69 -4.34 -12.30
N VAL A 101 11.43 -4.68 -12.08
CA VAL A 101 10.67 -4.25 -10.90
C VAL A 101 10.72 -5.36 -9.85
N VAL A 102 11.36 -5.08 -8.71
CA VAL A 102 11.50 -6.02 -7.59
C VAL A 102 11.14 -5.33 -6.28
N GLY A 103 10.66 -6.08 -5.30
CA GLY A 103 10.14 -5.47 -4.09
C GLY A 103 9.77 -6.45 -2.99
N GLU A 104 9.27 -5.89 -1.90
CA GLU A 104 8.65 -6.67 -0.83
C GLU A 104 7.23 -7.08 -1.23
N THR A 105 6.74 -8.17 -0.64
CA THR A 105 5.32 -8.51 -0.70
C THR A 105 4.51 -7.54 0.18
N PRO A 106 3.23 -7.28 -0.12
CA PRO A 106 2.39 -6.42 0.73
C PRO A 106 2.29 -6.96 2.17
N TYR A 107 2.45 -6.07 3.16
CA TYR A 107 2.31 -6.39 4.57
C TYR A 107 1.61 -5.25 5.34
N ALA A 108 1.04 -5.58 6.50
CA ALA A 108 0.48 -4.62 7.44
C ALA A 108 0.78 -5.07 8.88
N GLU A 109 1.04 -4.09 9.75
CA GLU A 109 1.27 -4.31 11.20
C GLU A 109 2.35 -5.38 11.46
N CYS A 110 2.06 -6.35 12.34
CA CYS A 110 3.00 -7.40 12.76
C CYS A 110 3.39 -8.36 11.62
N SER A 111 2.58 -8.45 10.56
CA SER A 111 2.95 -9.26 9.39
C SER A 111 4.15 -8.69 8.63
N GLY A 112 4.51 -7.43 8.90
CA GLY A 112 5.71 -6.80 8.34
C GLY A 112 6.99 -7.07 9.14
N ASP A 113 6.94 -7.68 10.32
CA ASP A 113 8.14 -7.85 11.13
C ASP A 113 9.14 -8.80 10.46
N SER A 114 10.36 -8.33 10.26
CA SER A 114 11.43 -9.10 9.62
C SER A 114 12.77 -8.74 10.22
N LEU A 115 13.56 -9.76 10.55
CA LEU A 115 14.92 -9.60 11.06
C LEU A 115 15.96 -9.52 9.94
N ASN A 116 15.62 -10.00 8.74
CA ASN A 116 16.59 -10.18 7.65
C ASN A 116 16.58 -9.03 6.64
N LEU A 117 15.49 -8.24 6.53
CA LEU A 117 15.36 -7.07 5.64
C LEU A 117 15.87 -7.31 4.20
N THR A 118 15.68 -8.52 3.69
CA THR A 118 16.06 -8.95 2.33
C THR A 118 14.85 -8.97 1.40
N ILE A 119 15.10 -8.73 0.12
CA ILE A 119 14.08 -8.88 -0.93
C ILE A 119 13.75 -10.39 -1.10
N PRO A 120 12.46 -10.78 -1.09
CA PRO A 120 12.06 -12.17 -1.27
C PRO A 120 12.41 -12.70 -2.68
N ALA A 121 12.70 -14.01 -2.76
CA ALA A 121 12.83 -14.71 -4.04
C ALA A 121 11.46 -14.72 -4.77
N PRO A 122 11.43 -14.66 -6.12
CA PRO A 122 12.53 -14.83 -7.07
C PRO A 122 13.26 -13.54 -7.48
N GLY A 123 12.97 -12.40 -6.85
CA GLY A 123 13.45 -11.08 -7.29
C GLY A 123 14.97 -10.98 -7.51
N PRO A 124 15.80 -11.36 -6.52
CA PRO A 124 17.25 -11.28 -6.65
C PRO A 124 17.85 -12.15 -7.77
N ASP A 125 17.29 -13.33 -8.01
CA ASP A 125 17.77 -14.27 -9.04
C ASP A 125 17.48 -13.74 -10.45
N ILE A 126 16.28 -13.19 -10.63
CA ILE A 126 15.86 -12.55 -11.88
C ILE A 126 16.73 -11.32 -12.16
N MET A 127 16.96 -10.49 -11.14
CA MET A 127 17.81 -9.31 -11.26
C MET A 127 19.23 -9.67 -11.66
N ALA A 128 19.85 -10.66 -10.99
CA ALA A 128 21.20 -11.12 -11.33
C ALA A 128 21.29 -11.70 -12.76
N THR A 129 20.24 -12.40 -13.20
CA THR A 129 20.22 -13.00 -14.55
C THR A 129 20.05 -11.96 -15.65
N ILE A 130 19.12 -11.01 -15.49
CA ILE A 130 18.81 -10.01 -16.53
C ILE A 130 19.91 -8.96 -16.60
N CYS A 131 20.36 -8.45 -15.46
CA CYS A 131 21.32 -7.35 -15.43
C CYS A 131 22.71 -7.77 -15.94
N ALA A 132 23.01 -9.07 -15.98
CA ALA A 132 24.23 -9.58 -16.62
C ALA A 132 24.15 -9.62 -18.17
N LEU A 133 22.95 -9.51 -18.76
CA LEU A 133 22.73 -9.70 -20.21
C LEU A 133 22.54 -8.39 -20.98
N VAL A 134 21.87 -7.41 -20.37
CA VAL A 134 21.48 -6.14 -20.99
C VAL A 134 21.55 -5.01 -19.96
N LYS A 135 21.59 -3.76 -20.42
CA LYS A 135 21.54 -2.60 -19.54
C LYS A 135 20.29 -2.63 -18.67
N CYS A 136 20.46 -2.52 -17.35
CA CYS A 136 19.47 -2.86 -16.36
C CYS A 136 19.12 -1.68 -15.47
N VAL A 137 17.85 -1.27 -15.50
CA VAL A 137 17.29 -0.29 -14.57
C VAL A 137 16.42 -1.04 -13.57
N VAL A 138 16.79 -0.99 -12.30
CA VAL A 138 16.06 -1.69 -11.23
C VAL A 138 15.15 -0.71 -10.49
N VAL A 139 13.86 -1.05 -10.41
CA VAL A 139 12.85 -0.32 -9.65
C VAL A 139 12.55 -1.09 -8.39
N LEU A 140 12.95 -0.54 -7.25
CA LEU A 140 12.79 -1.15 -5.95
C LEU A 140 11.53 -0.64 -5.25
N VAL A 141 10.54 -1.53 -5.10
CA VAL A 141 9.23 -1.25 -4.48
C VAL A 141 9.22 -1.84 -3.06
N THR A 142 9.53 -1.03 -2.06
CA THR A 142 9.67 -1.48 -0.67
C THR A 142 8.99 -0.51 0.29
N GLY A 143 8.49 -1.01 1.43
CA GLY A 143 7.94 -0.12 2.48
C GLY A 143 9.02 0.49 3.36
N ARG A 144 10.27 0.02 3.23
CA ARG A 144 11.41 0.35 4.07
C ARG A 144 12.73 0.14 3.34
N SER A 145 13.83 0.51 3.99
CA SER A 145 15.18 0.21 3.50
C SER A 145 15.45 -1.29 3.60
N VAL A 146 15.97 -1.88 2.53
CA VAL A 146 16.31 -3.31 2.41
C VAL A 146 17.76 -3.47 1.92
N VAL A 147 18.33 -4.65 2.14
CA VAL A 147 19.70 -4.96 1.73
C VAL A 147 19.77 -5.13 0.21
N ILE A 148 20.42 -4.19 -0.48
CA ILE A 148 20.63 -4.20 -1.95
C ILE A 148 22.11 -4.26 -2.36
N GLN A 149 23.02 -4.02 -1.41
CA GLN A 149 24.46 -3.87 -1.67
C GLN A 149 25.11 -4.94 -2.57
N PRO A 150 24.78 -6.25 -2.45
CA PRO A 150 25.40 -7.29 -3.29
C PRO A 150 25.14 -7.15 -4.80
N TYR A 151 24.07 -6.45 -5.17
CA TYR A 151 23.60 -6.36 -6.55
C TYR A 151 23.97 -5.04 -7.22
N LEU A 152 24.37 -4.03 -6.45
CA LEU A 152 24.67 -2.68 -6.96
C LEU A 152 25.71 -2.65 -8.07
N ALA A 153 26.68 -3.57 -8.09
CA ALA A 153 27.73 -3.61 -9.11
C ALA A 153 27.22 -4.04 -10.51
N GLN A 154 26.05 -4.68 -10.58
CA GLN A 154 25.47 -5.17 -11.84
C GLN A 154 24.35 -4.26 -12.35
N ILE A 155 23.90 -3.30 -11.55
CA ILE A 155 22.78 -2.42 -11.85
C ILE A 155 23.32 -1.12 -12.43
N ASP A 156 22.86 -0.74 -13.63
CA ASP A 156 23.25 0.54 -14.24
C ASP A 156 22.55 1.73 -13.55
N ALA A 157 21.26 1.57 -13.21
CA ALA A 157 20.49 2.57 -12.48
C ALA A 157 19.52 1.92 -11.49
N LEU A 158 19.45 2.47 -10.27
CA LEU A 158 18.58 2.01 -9.20
C LEU A 158 17.59 3.12 -8.81
N VAL A 159 16.30 2.80 -8.80
CA VAL A 159 15.24 3.71 -8.35
C VAL A 159 14.53 3.11 -7.15
N ALA A 160 14.68 3.73 -5.97
CA ALA A 160 13.89 3.41 -4.80
C ALA A 160 12.51 4.08 -4.91
N ALA A 161 11.50 3.30 -5.29
CA ALA A 161 10.16 3.79 -5.62
C ALA A 161 9.18 3.70 -4.44
N TRP A 162 9.58 3.06 -3.35
CA TRP A 162 8.76 2.85 -2.16
C TRP A 162 7.45 2.11 -2.48
N LEU A 163 6.36 2.39 -1.76
CA LEU A 163 5.02 1.87 -2.06
C LEU A 163 4.27 2.85 -2.97
N LEU A 164 4.52 2.72 -4.26
CA LEU A 164 3.81 3.44 -5.31
C LEU A 164 2.31 3.12 -5.19
N GLY A 165 1.52 4.16 -4.95
CA GLY A 165 0.07 4.03 -4.98
C GLY A 165 -0.45 3.67 -6.38
N PRO A 166 -1.75 3.83 -6.64
CA PRO A 166 -2.34 3.49 -7.94
C PRO A 166 -1.75 4.26 -9.13
N GLU A 167 -1.07 5.39 -8.88
CA GLU A 167 -0.44 6.25 -9.88
C GLU A 167 1.02 5.86 -10.15
N GLY A 168 1.27 4.61 -10.55
CA GLY A 168 2.61 4.12 -10.91
C GLY A 168 3.28 4.89 -12.06
N GLN A 169 2.50 5.72 -12.76
CA GLN A 169 2.96 6.55 -13.87
C GLN A 169 4.03 7.57 -13.48
N GLY A 170 4.00 8.07 -12.24
CA GLY A 170 5.00 9.04 -11.78
C GLY A 170 6.44 8.51 -11.85
N VAL A 171 6.63 7.19 -11.70
CA VAL A 171 7.96 6.57 -11.85
C VAL A 171 8.37 6.49 -13.32
N ALA A 172 7.44 6.12 -14.19
CA ALA A 172 7.72 6.05 -15.61
C ALA A 172 8.00 7.44 -16.22
N ASP A 173 7.36 8.50 -15.76
CA ASP A 173 7.66 9.88 -16.23
C ASP A 173 9.11 10.29 -15.89
N VAL A 174 9.57 9.97 -14.67
CA VAL A 174 10.96 10.23 -14.24
C VAL A 174 11.96 9.36 -15.02
N MET A 175 11.62 8.09 -15.26
CA MET A 175 12.50 7.18 -16.00
C MET A 175 12.65 7.55 -17.47
N VAL A 176 11.56 7.95 -18.14
CA VAL A 176 11.61 8.40 -19.53
C VAL A 176 12.52 9.63 -19.66
N ILE A 177 12.43 10.57 -18.71
CA ILE A 177 13.33 11.73 -18.67
C ILE A 177 14.79 11.29 -18.49
N MET A 178 15.06 10.33 -17.60
CA MET A 178 16.43 9.87 -17.33
C MET A 178 17.07 9.16 -18.53
N VAL A 179 16.31 8.33 -19.24
CA VAL A 179 16.81 7.58 -20.42
C VAL A 179 17.05 8.50 -21.63
N LEU A 180 16.28 9.59 -21.78
CA LEU A 180 16.47 10.57 -22.86
C LEU A 180 17.68 11.48 -22.67
N LEU A 181 18.18 11.65 -21.44
CA LEU A 181 19.34 12.50 -21.14
C LEU A 181 20.69 11.81 -21.37
N GLU A 182 20.70 10.50 -21.63
CA GLU A 182 21.91 9.73 -21.93
C GLU A 182 22.17 9.52 -23.44
N ASN A 183 21.38 10.17 -24.32
CA ASN A 183 21.52 10.14 -25.78
C ASN A 183 21.95 11.49 -26.36
#